data_AF-A0A540M6H8-F1
#
_entry.id   AF-A0A540M6H8-F1
#
_cell.length_a   1.000
_cell.length_b   1.000
_cell.length_c   1.000
_cell.angle_alpha   90.00
_cell.angle_beta   90.00
_cell.angle_gamma   90.00
#
_symmetry.space_group_name_H-M   'P 1'
#
loop_
_entity.id
_entity.type
_entity.pdbx_description
1 polymer ?
#
loop_
_entity_poly.entity_id
_entity_poly.type
_entity_poly.pdbx_seq_one_letter_code
_entity_poly.pdbx_strand_id
1 'polypeptide(L)'
;MESLAVFNSSLSLYSPSHDHFIPKNLGPFRTTSLQPMHKMEVRCAAQAQSTETKSKEAKLWGGRFEESVTDAVERFTESISFDKALYKHDIMGSKAHASMLAKQGLITVNDRDSIHKGLSEIERLIESGKFEWRTDREDVHMNIEAALTDLIGEPAKKLHTARSRNDQVLTDFRLWIRDAIDAIGVKIKYLQFSLVKLAMENEGVIVPGYTHLQRAQPVLLQHLLLAFVEQLERDAGRLLDCRVRLNFCPLGACALAGTGLPIDRFMTSDALDFSAPMRNSIDAVSDRDFVMEFLSANAITAIHLSRLGEEWVLWASEEFGFVTPSDKVSTGSSIMPQKKNPDPMELVRGKSARVVGDLVTLLTLCKGLPLAYNRDLQEDKEPVFDSVKTILGMLEVSAEFAQNITFNRERIQKSLPAGHLDATTLADYLVKKASSVD
;
A
#
# COMPACT_ATOMS: atom_id res chain seq x y z
N MET A 1 -20.68 16.86 33.40
CA MET A 1 -21.26 17.74 32.37
C MET A 1 -20.82 19.15 32.70
N GLU A 2 -20.41 19.86 31.65
CA GLU A 2 -19.81 21.21 31.64
C GLU A 2 -18.35 21.36 32.09
N SER A 3 -17.69 22.26 31.33
CA SER A 3 -16.41 22.91 31.56
C SER A 3 -15.20 22.29 30.87
N LEU A 4 -14.93 22.73 29.64
CA LEU A 4 -13.57 23.02 29.15
C LEU A 4 -13.66 23.83 27.85
N ALA A 5 -13.78 25.14 28.00
CA ALA A 5 -13.39 26.11 27.00
C ALA A 5 -12.47 27.13 27.67
N VAL A 6 -11.48 27.59 26.89
CA VAL A 6 -10.60 28.75 27.12
C VAL A 6 -9.37 28.48 28.00
N PHE A 7 -8.19 28.42 27.35
CA PHE A 7 -7.01 29.19 27.78
C PHE A 7 -6.01 29.41 26.63
N ASN A 8 -5.97 30.68 26.21
CA ASN A 8 -4.86 31.54 25.76
C ASN A 8 -3.85 31.16 24.65
N SER A 9 -3.94 32.01 23.62
CA SER A 9 -2.88 32.70 22.90
C SER A 9 -1.66 33.15 23.72
N SER A 10 -0.46 33.00 23.15
CA SER A 10 0.49 34.09 22.80
C SER A 10 1.92 33.57 22.74
N LEU A 11 2.62 33.79 21.61
CA LEU A 11 4.02 34.23 21.56
C LEU A 11 4.44 34.45 20.10
N SER A 12 4.84 35.69 19.82
CA SER A 12 5.36 36.14 18.53
C SER A 12 6.89 36.26 18.56
N LEU A 13 7.45 36.36 17.35
CA LEU A 13 8.74 36.97 16.98
C LEU A 13 9.98 36.08 17.12
N TYR A 14 10.38 35.50 15.99
CA TYR A 14 11.80 35.42 15.59
C TYR A 14 11.88 35.57 14.07
N SER A 15 12.58 36.62 13.62
CA SER A 15 13.04 36.83 12.25
C SER A 15 14.48 36.31 12.14
N PRO A 16 14.93 35.89 10.95
CA PRO A 16 16.18 36.45 10.48
C PRO A 16 16.15 36.93 9.03
N SER A 17 16.99 37.95 8.85
CA SER A 17 17.36 38.71 7.68
C SER A 17 17.85 37.89 6.48
N HIS A 18 17.52 38.39 5.29
CA HIS A 18 18.20 38.09 4.04
C HIS A 18 19.64 38.60 4.04
N ASP A 19 20.57 37.77 3.57
CA ASP A 19 21.76 38.25 2.87
C ASP A 19 22.07 37.33 1.69
N HIS A 20 22.15 37.96 0.52
CA HIS A 20 22.46 37.35 -0.77
C HIS A 20 23.96 37.11 -0.91
N PHE A 21 24.35 35.90 -1.32
CA PHE A 21 25.65 35.64 -1.91
C PHE A 21 25.48 34.88 -3.22
N ILE A 22 25.77 35.58 -4.33
CA ILE A 22 25.89 35.03 -5.68
C ILE A 22 27.38 34.94 -6.00
N PRO A 23 27.95 33.76 -6.28
CA PRO A 23 29.21 33.67 -7.00
C PRO A 23 28.94 33.69 -8.51
N LYS A 24 29.27 34.81 -9.16
CA LYS A 24 29.54 34.85 -10.60
C LYS A 24 30.95 34.29 -10.81
N ASN A 25 31.09 33.22 -11.59
CA ASN A 25 32.17 32.97 -12.57
C ASN A 25 32.16 31.49 -13.02
N LEU A 26 31.55 31.23 -14.16
CA LEU A 26 31.84 30.06 -14.98
C LEU A 26 32.21 30.57 -16.37
N GLY A 27 33.48 30.38 -16.75
CA GLY A 27 34.02 30.77 -18.05
C GLY A 27 33.47 29.92 -19.19
N PRO A 28 33.71 30.32 -20.45
CA PRO A 28 33.09 29.70 -21.62
C PRO A 28 33.66 28.29 -21.86
N PHE A 29 32.76 27.30 -21.94
CA PHE A 29 33.09 25.97 -22.43
C PHE A 29 33.45 26.04 -23.92
N ARG A 30 34.66 25.57 -24.25
CA ARG A 30 35.12 25.38 -25.63
C ARG A 30 34.32 24.25 -26.28
N THR A 31 33.67 24.54 -27.39
CA THR A 31 33.11 23.54 -28.31
C THR A 31 34.24 22.91 -29.11
N THR A 32 34.59 21.66 -28.82
CA THR A 32 35.41 20.83 -29.72
C THR A 32 34.51 20.11 -30.71
N SER A 33 34.71 20.42 -32.00
CA SER A 33 34.09 19.76 -33.14
C SER A 33 34.53 18.29 -33.20
N LEU A 34 33.59 17.36 -33.03
CA LEU A 34 33.79 15.94 -33.36
C LEU A 34 33.47 15.73 -34.84
N GLN A 35 34.44 15.15 -35.57
CA GLN A 35 34.30 14.73 -36.95
C GLN A 35 33.30 13.55 -37.08
N PRO A 36 32.59 13.41 -38.22
CA PRO A 36 31.65 12.31 -38.41
C PRO A 36 32.40 10.98 -38.62
N MET A 37 32.14 10.00 -37.75
CA MET A 37 32.58 8.61 -37.97
C MET A 37 31.70 7.93 -39.03
N HIS A 38 32.36 7.11 -39.84
CA HIS A 38 31.83 6.34 -40.96
C HIS A 38 30.54 5.57 -40.65
N LYS A 39 29.58 5.64 -41.58
CA LYS A 39 28.44 4.71 -41.69
C LYS A 39 28.95 3.28 -41.84
N MET A 40 28.67 2.44 -40.85
CA MET A 40 28.84 1.00 -40.92
C MET A 40 27.46 0.40 -41.21
N GLU A 41 27.20 0.06 -42.48
CA GLU A 41 25.99 -0.66 -42.88
C GLU A 41 26.09 -2.12 -42.42
N VAL A 42 25.36 -2.45 -41.35
CA VAL A 42 25.11 -3.85 -40.97
C VAL A 42 23.90 -4.33 -41.76
N ARG A 43 24.14 -5.05 -42.86
CA ARG A 43 23.09 -5.82 -43.55
C ARG A 43 22.87 -7.12 -42.78
N CYS A 44 21.85 -7.15 -41.93
CA CYS A 44 21.26 -8.40 -41.45
C CYS A 44 20.10 -8.77 -42.37
N ALA A 45 20.24 -9.89 -43.08
CA ALA A 45 19.15 -10.50 -43.84
C ALA A 45 18.15 -11.11 -42.86
N ALA A 46 17.02 -10.43 -42.65
CA ALA A 46 15.86 -11.01 -41.98
C ALA A 46 15.01 -11.76 -43.01
N GLN A 47 14.87 -13.07 -42.81
CA GLN A 47 13.87 -13.88 -43.50
C GLN A 47 12.48 -13.32 -43.16
N ALA A 48 11.73 -12.94 -44.20
CA ALA A 48 10.33 -12.57 -44.07
C ALA A 48 9.51 -13.82 -43.74
N GLN A 49 9.24 -14.06 -42.46
CA GLN A 49 8.09 -14.85 -42.06
C GLN A 49 6.87 -13.93 -42.09
N SER A 50 5.95 -14.21 -43.01
CA SER A 50 4.62 -13.62 -43.05
C SER A 50 3.86 -14.00 -41.78
N THR A 51 3.97 -13.18 -40.75
CA THR A 51 3.05 -13.18 -39.63
C THR A 51 1.77 -12.53 -40.13
N GLU A 52 0.67 -13.30 -40.15
CA GLU A 52 -0.66 -12.73 -40.33
C GLU A 52 -0.89 -11.73 -39.19
N THR A 53 -0.77 -10.44 -39.51
CA THR A 53 -1.09 -9.37 -38.59
C THR A 53 -2.59 -9.40 -38.36
N LYS A 54 -3.04 -10.00 -37.24
CA LYS A 54 -4.39 -9.76 -36.73
C LYS A 54 -4.58 -8.24 -36.68
N SER A 55 -5.61 -7.73 -37.36
CA SER A 55 -5.92 -6.30 -37.37
C SER A 55 -6.13 -5.83 -35.93
N LYS A 56 -5.28 -4.91 -35.46
CA LYS A 56 -5.41 -4.31 -34.13
C LYS A 56 -6.75 -3.59 -34.02
N GLU A 57 -7.42 -3.76 -32.89
CA GLU A 57 -8.73 -3.17 -32.62
C GLU A 57 -8.56 -1.65 -32.38
N ALA A 58 -9.47 -0.83 -32.91
CA ALA A 58 -9.38 0.62 -32.77
C ALA A 58 -9.56 1.04 -31.30
N LYS A 59 -8.59 1.77 -30.73
CA LYS A 59 -8.63 2.21 -29.33
C LYS A 59 -9.71 3.30 -29.12
N LEU A 60 -10.30 3.36 -27.93
CA LEU A 60 -11.35 4.32 -27.56
C LEU A 60 -10.92 5.80 -27.68
N TRP A 61 -9.63 6.09 -27.51
CA TRP A 61 -9.03 7.41 -27.74
C TRP A 61 -8.42 7.58 -29.14
N GLY A 62 -8.50 6.54 -29.98
CA GLY A 62 -7.86 6.43 -31.30
C GLY A 62 -8.52 7.25 -32.41
N GLY A 63 -9.70 7.83 -32.19
CA GLY A 63 -10.49 8.52 -33.23
C GLY A 63 -9.82 9.76 -33.87
N ARG A 64 -8.66 10.18 -33.35
CA ARG A 64 -7.88 11.33 -33.86
C ARG A 64 -6.55 10.93 -34.51
N PHE A 65 -6.17 9.64 -34.49
CA PHE A 65 -4.85 9.19 -34.94
C PHE A 65 -4.95 8.43 -36.26
N GLU A 66 -4.07 8.79 -37.20
CA GLU A 66 -4.01 8.19 -38.55
C GLU A 66 -3.12 6.92 -38.57
N GLU A 67 -2.20 6.78 -37.62
CA GLU A 67 -1.25 5.67 -37.50
C GLU A 67 -1.42 4.92 -36.17
N SER A 68 -1.04 3.64 -36.16
CA SER A 68 -1.03 2.82 -34.94
C SER A 68 0.21 3.11 -34.07
N VAL A 69 0.04 2.97 -32.75
CA VAL A 69 1.17 3.03 -31.82
C VAL A 69 2.10 1.83 -32.03
N THR A 70 3.40 2.07 -31.86
CA THR A 70 4.40 1.00 -31.95
C THR A 70 4.28 0.02 -30.78
N ASP A 71 4.63 -1.25 -30.99
CA ASP A 71 4.53 -2.28 -29.96
C ASP A 71 5.37 -1.94 -28.70
N ALA A 72 6.46 -1.19 -28.85
CA ALA A 72 7.28 -0.74 -27.74
C ALA A 72 6.54 0.27 -26.85
N VAL A 73 5.81 1.20 -27.46
CA VAL A 73 4.98 2.16 -26.72
C VAL A 73 3.83 1.43 -26.05
N GLU A 74 3.15 0.52 -26.75
CA GLU A 74 2.04 -0.24 -26.17
C GLU A 74 2.45 -1.04 -24.93
N ARG A 75 3.57 -1.78 -24.99
CA ARG A 75 4.10 -2.52 -23.84
C ARG A 75 4.53 -1.63 -22.68
N PHE A 76 4.93 -0.38 -22.95
CA PHE A 76 5.37 0.55 -21.93
C PHE A 76 4.19 1.30 -21.28
N THR A 77 3.11 1.51 -22.02
CA THR A 77 1.96 2.29 -21.54
C THR A 77 0.80 1.44 -21.03
N GLU A 78 0.79 0.13 -21.32
CA GLU A 78 -0.23 -0.78 -20.79
C GLU A 78 -0.18 -0.83 -19.27
N SER A 79 -1.36 -0.94 -18.67
CA SER A 79 -1.51 -1.15 -17.23
C SER A 79 -2.19 -2.45 -16.88
N ILE A 80 -2.71 -3.19 -17.86
CA ILE A 80 -3.46 -4.43 -17.62
C ILE A 80 -2.66 -5.52 -16.90
N SER A 81 -1.33 -5.53 -17.05
CA SER A 81 -0.46 -6.46 -16.33
C SER A 81 -0.60 -6.36 -14.81
N PHE A 82 -0.96 -5.19 -14.28
CA PHE A 82 -1.16 -4.93 -12.85
C PHE A 82 -2.57 -4.45 -12.47
N ASP A 83 -3.19 -3.55 -13.23
CA ASP A 83 -4.48 -2.93 -12.87
C ASP A 83 -5.70 -3.84 -13.02
N LYS A 84 -5.52 -5.02 -13.65
CA LYS A 84 -6.53 -6.10 -13.61
C LYS A 84 -6.94 -6.45 -12.17
N ALA A 85 -6.12 -6.15 -11.17
CA ALA A 85 -6.46 -6.27 -9.76
C ALA A 85 -7.69 -5.45 -9.34
N LEU A 86 -8.05 -4.40 -10.10
CA LEU A 86 -9.18 -3.50 -9.84
C LEU A 86 -10.51 -3.99 -10.45
N TYR A 87 -10.55 -5.13 -11.14
CA TYR A 87 -11.75 -5.55 -11.90
C TYR A 87 -13.04 -5.58 -11.07
N LYS A 88 -12.97 -6.02 -9.80
CA LYS A 88 -14.12 -6.09 -8.90
C LYS A 88 -14.68 -4.69 -8.64
N HIS A 89 -13.78 -3.75 -8.39
CA HIS A 89 -14.11 -2.37 -8.09
C HIS A 89 -14.63 -1.62 -9.32
N ASP A 90 -14.04 -1.86 -10.49
CA ASP A 90 -14.55 -1.31 -11.77
C ASP A 90 -15.97 -1.82 -12.08
N ILE A 91 -16.22 -3.12 -11.90
CA ILE A 91 -17.54 -3.72 -12.11
C ILE A 91 -18.56 -3.15 -11.12
N MET A 92 -18.18 -3.04 -9.85
CA MET A 92 -19.03 -2.46 -8.80
C MET A 92 -19.37 -0.98 -9.10
N GLY A 93 -18.35 -0.17 -9.40
CA GLY A 93 -18.51 1.24 -9.80
C GLY A 93 -19.37 1.39 -11.05
N SER A 94 -19.18 0.53 -12.04
CA SER A 94 -19.98 0.51 -13.27
C SER A 94 -21.44 0.12 -13.04
N LYS A 95 -21.73 -0.85 -12.16
CA LYS A 95 -23.11 -1.20 -11.77
C LYS A 95 -23.81 -0.04 -11.05
N ALA A 96 -23.12 0.65 -10.15
CA ALA A 96 -23.64 1.84 -9.45
C ALA A 96 -23.92 2.98 -10.45
N HIS A 97 -22.97 3.26 -11.34
CA HIS A 97 -23.10 4.29 -12.37
C HIS A 97 -24.28 4.03 -13.31
N ALA A 98 -24.41 2.80 -13.85
CA ALA A 98 -25.52 2.42 -14.71
C ALA A 98 -26.89 2.61 -14.02
N SER A 99 -26.96 2.30 -12.73
CA SER A 99 -28.19 2.47 -11.93
C SER A 99 -28.56 3.94 -11.80
N MET A 100 -27.58 4.80 -11.56
CA MET A 100 -27.77 6.25 -11.49
C MET A 100 -28.18 6.83 -12.85
N LEU A 101 -27.53 6.45 -13.94
CA LEU A 101 -27.89 6.90 -15.29
C LEU A 101 -29.35 6.55 -15.62
N ALA A 102 -29.80 5.34 -15.27
CA ALA A 102 -31.19 4.94 -15.48
C ALA A 102 -32.17 5.72 -14.61
N LYS A 103 -31.80 6.01 -13.35
CA LYS A 103 -32.61 6.81 -12.43
C LYS A 103 -32.79 8.25 -12.93
N GLN A 104 -31.76 8.81 -13.57
CA GLN A 104 -31.78 10.15 -14.18
C GLN A 104 -32.36 10.17 -15.60
N GLY A 105 -32.82 9.02 -16.12
CA GLY A 105 -33.41 8.91 -17.46
C GLY A 105 -32.40 9.06 -18.61
N LEU A 106 -31.10 8.98 -18.33
CA LEU A 106 -30.03 9.06 -19.33
C LEU A 106 -29.86 7.74 -20.11
N ILE A 107 -30.27 6.62 -19.50
CA ILE A 107 -30.43 5.32 -20.17
C ILE A 107 -31.76 4.69 -19.75
N THR A 108 -32.23 3.69 -20.50
CA THR A 108 -33.46 2.98 -20.12
C THR A 108 -33.20 1.98 -18.98
N VAL A 109 -34.26 1.59 -18.26
CA VAL A 109 -34.21 0.51 -17.26
C VAL A 109 -33.74 -0.81 -17.89
N ASN A 110 -34.16 -1.08 -19.13
CA ASN A 110 -33.71 -2.26 -19.87
C ASN A 110 -32.21 -2.20 -20.20
N ASP A 111 -31.68 -1.03 -20.57
CA ASP A 111 -30.23 -0.84 -20.79
C ASP A 111 -29.46 -1.16 -19.50
N ARG A 112 -29.89 -0.59 -18.36
CA ARG A 112 -29.29 -0.88 -17.03
C ARG A 112 -29.29 -2.36 -16.70
N ASP A 113 -30.43 -3.04 -16.85
CA ASP A 113 -30.55 -4.46 -16.52
C ASP A 113 -29.67 -5.32 -17.41
N SER A 114 -29.50 -4.93 -18.67
CA SER A 114 -28.60 -5.59 -19.62
C SER A 114 -27.14 -5.38 -19.21
N ILE A 115 -26.76 -4.16 -18.82
CA ILE A 115 -25.43 -3.82 -18.31
C ILE A 115 -25.12 -4.62 -17.03
N HIS A 116 -26.05 -4.66 -16.06
CA HIS A 116 -25.85 -5.39 -14.80
C HIS A 116 -25.63 -6.88 -15.01
N LYS A 117 -26.44 -7.50 -15.88
CA LYS A 117 -26.29 -8.91 -16.25
C LYS A 117 -24.97 -9.16 -16.97
N GLY A 118 -24.62 -8.31 -17.94
CA GLY A 118 -23.37 -8.44 -18.69
C GLY A 118 -22.13 -8.31 -17.79
N LEU A 119 -22.11 -7.31 -16.91
CA LEU A 119 -21.02 -7.11 -15.95
C LEU A 119 -20.90 -8.28 -14.96
N SER A 120 -22.01 -8.85 -14.50
CA SER A 120 -21.99 -10.02 -13.61
C SER A 120 -21.49 -11.28 -14.31
N GLU A 121 -21.77 -11.44 -15.60
CA GLU A 121 -21.22 -12.55 -16.39
C GLU A 121 -19.71 -12.37 -16.63
N ILE A 122 -19.26 -11.14 -16.92
CA ILE A 122 -17.83 -10.83 -17.04
C ILE A 122 -17.09 -11.12 -15.73
N GLU A 123 -17.65 -10.69 -14.60
CA GLU A 123 -17.12 -10.99 -13.26
C GLU A 123 -16.93 -12.50 -13.06
N ARG A 124 -17.96 -13.30 -13.40
CA ARG A 124 -17.91 -14.77 -13.33
C ARG A 124 -16.86 -15.38 -14.26
N LEU A 125 -16.66 -14.83 -15.46
CA LEU A 125 -15.63 -15.28 -16.39
C LEU A 125 -14.22 -14.98 -15.85
N ILE A 126 -14.01 -13.80 -15.25
CA ILE A 126 -12.74 -13.42 -14.62
C ILE A 126 -12.44 -14.37 -13.45
N GLU A 127 -13.40 -14.57 -12.54
CA GLU A 127 -13.23 -15.43 -11.36
C GLU A 127 -13.01 -16.91 -11.71
N SER A 128 -13.58 -17.38 -12.83
CA SER A 128 -13.36 -18.74 -13.33
C SER A 128 -12.09 -18.91 -14.17
N GLY A 129 -11.31 -17.83 -14.37
CA GLY A 129 -10.09 -17.85 -15.19
C GLY A 129 -10.35 -18.00 -16.69
N LYS A 130 -11.58 -17.79 -17.14
CA LYS A 130 -12.01 -17.92 -18.55
C LYS A 130 -11.99 -16.59 -19.31
N PHE A 131 -11.85 -15.47 -18.61
CA PHE A 131 -11.71 -14.16 -19.22
C PHE A 131 -10.30 -13.98 -19.81
N GLU A 132 -10.22 -13.67 -21.10
CA GLU A 132 -8.96 -13.39 -21.79
C GLU A 132 -8.62 -11.90 -21.69
N TRP A 133 -7.64 -11.57 -20.83
CA TRP A 133 -7.09 -10.22 -20.76
C TRP A 133 -6.21 -9.95 -21.98
N ARG A 134 -6.50 -8.86 -22.69
CA ARG A 134 -5.74 -8.47 -23.87
C ARG A 134 -4.90 -7.22 -23.59
N THR A 135 -3.62 -7.27 -23.92
CA THR A 135 -2.67 -6.15 -23.73
C THR A 135 -2.85 -5.03 -24.75
N ASP A 136 -3.45 -5.33 -25.91
CA ASP A 136 -3.84 -4.29 -26.88
C ASP A 136 -5.07 -3.50 -26.41
N ARG A 137 -5.82 -4.02 -25.44
CA ARG A 137 -6.80 -3.32 -24.60
C ARG A 137 -6.08 -2.81 -23.35
N GLU A 138 -5.38 -1.70 -23.52
CA GLU A 138 -4.48 -0.98 -22.59
C GLU A 138 -4.64 -1.23 -21.07
N ASP A 139 -5.86 -1.17 -20.54
CA ASP A 139 -6.18 -1.22 -19.11
C ASP A 139 -7.35 -2.17 -18.78
N VAL A 140 -7.57 -2.43 -17.49
CA VAL A 140 -8.71 -3.22 -16.97
C VAL A 140 -10.05 -2.71 -17.49
N HIS A 141 -10.21 -1.40 -17.58
CA HIS A 141 -11.47 -0.76 -17.92
C HIS A 141 -11.83 -0.96 -19.41
N MET A 142 -10.86 -0.85 -20.32
CA MET A 142 -11.00 -1.12 -21.75
C MET A 142 -11.31 -2.58 -22.00
N ASN A 143 -10.67 -3.49 -21.26
CA ASN A 143 -10.96 -4.92 -21.35
C ASN A 143 -12.43 -5.22 -20.98
N ILE A 144 -12.89 -4.69 -19.85
CA ILE A 144 -14.26 -4.90 -19.36
C ILE A 144 -15.28 -4.22 -20.28
N GLU A 145 -15.03 -2.98 -20.71
CA GLU A 145 -15.91 -2.21 -21.59
C GLU A 145 -16.08 -2.89 -22.96
N ALA A 146 -14.99 -3.39 -23.55
CA ALA A 146 -15.03 -4.10 -24.81
C ALA A 146 -15.75 -5.45 -24.66
N ALA A 147 -15.44 -6.23 -23.62
CA ALA A 147 -16.15 -7.48 -23.34
C ALA A 147 -17.65 -7.27 -23.09
N LEU A 148 -18.02 -6.17 -22.43
CA LEU A 148 -19.42 -5.81 -22.22
C LEU A 148 -20.09 -5.47 -23.55
N THR A 149 -19.42 -4.70 -24.41
CA THR A 149 -19.92 -4.37 -25.75
C THR A 149 -20.11 -5.62 -26.61
N ASP A 150 -19.15 -6.53 -26.59
CA ASP A 150 -19.23 -7.82 -27.30
C ASP A 150 -20.42 -8.66 -26.81
N LEU A 151 -20.75 -8.59 -25.52
CA LEU A 151 -21.80 -9.39 -24.89
C LEU A 151 -23.21 -8.81 -25.07
N ILE A 152 -23.39 -7.49 -24.95
CA ILE A 152 -24.74 -6.87 -24.92
C ILE A 152 -24.98 -5.81 -25.99
N GLY A 153 -23.96 -5.40 -26.75
CA GLY A 153 -24.09 -4.43 -27.83
C GLY A 153 -24.34 -2.99 -27.37
N GLU A 154 -25.29 -2.31 -28.01
CA GLU A 154 -25.56 -0.87 -27.83
C GLU A 154 -25.75 -0.37 -26.39
N PRO A 155 -26.44 -1.10 -25.47
CA PRO A 155 -26.52 -0.69 -24.08
C PRO A 155 -25.15 -0.45 -23.42
N ALA A 156 -24.12 -1.24 -23.74
CA ALA A 156 -22.78 -1.10 -23.17
C ALA A 156 -22.15 0.25 -23.52
N LYS A 157 -22.35 0.72 -24.76
CA LYS A 157 -21.78 1.99 -25.24
C LYS A 157 -22.34 3.21 -24.51
N LYS A 158 -23.54 3.09 -23.93
CA LYS A 158 -24.16 4.16 -23.14
C LYS A 158 -23.56 4.29 -21.74
N LEU A 159 -22.89 3.26 -21.23
CA LEU A 159 -22.37 3.21 -19.86
C LEU A 159 -21.32 4.31 -19.58
N HIS A 160 -20.55 4.72 -20.58
CA HIS A 160 -19.54 5.77 -20.41
C HIS A 160 -20.13 7.19 -20.36
N THR A 161 -21.45 7.35 -20.53
CA THR A 161 -22.13 8.65 -20.43
C THR A 161 -21.86 9.29 -19.07
N ALA A 162 -21.47 10.57 -19.05
CA ALA A 162 -21.15 11.34 -17.85
C ALA A 162 -20.03 10.74 -16.97
N ARG A 163 -19.09 10.02 -17.58
CA ARG A 163 -17.94 9.41 -16.91
C ARG A 163 -16.67 9.66 -17.71
N SER A 164 -15.52 9.61 -17.04
CA SER A 164 -14.20 9.58 -17.67
C SER A 164 -13.40 8.41 -17.08
N ARG A 165 -12.29 8.06 -17.73
CA ARG A 165 -11.35 7.13 -17.11
C ARG A 165 -10.72 7.73 -15.83
N ASN A 166 -10.57 9.06 -15.77
CA ASN A 166 -9.94 9.76 -14.65
C ASN A 166 -10.72 9.61 -13.33
N ASP A 167 -12.03 9.84 -13.33
CA ASP A 167 -12.84 9.67 -12.12
C ASP A 167 -13.19 8.20 -11.85
N GLN A 168 -13.29 7.38 -12.89
CA GLN A 168 -13.48 5.94 -12.78
C GLN A 168 -12.31 5.26 -12.05
N VAL A 169 -11.07 5.41 -12.52
CA VAL A 169 -9.91 4.73 -11.92
C VAL A 169 -9.67 5.17 -10.47
N LEU A 170 -9.94 6.44 -10.13
CA LEU A 170 -9.85 6.94 -8.76
C LEU A 170 -10.95 6.36 -7.87
N THR A 171 -12.14 6.13 -8.42
CA THR A 171 -13.22 5.45 -7.69
C THR A 171 -12.80 4.03 -7.36
N ASP A 172 -12.31 3.29 -8.36
CA ASP A 172 -11.89 1.90 -8.21
C ASP A 172 -10.75 1.79 -7.20
N PHE A 173 -9.77 2.69 -7.29
CA PHE A 173 -8.59 2.63 -6.44
C PHE A 173 -8.90 2.95 -4.97
N ARG A 174 -9.79 3.92 -4.70
CA ARG A 174 -10.25 4.20 -3.33
C ARG A 174 -10.99 3.01 -2.74
N LEU A 175 -11.87 2.37 -3.51
CA LEU A 175 -12.58 1.17 -3.06
C LEU A 175 -11.60 0.02 -2.79
N TRP A 176 -10.62 -0.16 -3.66
CA TRP A 176 -9.58 -1.18 -3.49
C TRP A 176 -8.74 -0.94 -2.23
N ILE A 177 -8.28 0.29 -1.98
CA ILE A 177 -7.51 0.64 -0.78
C ILE A 177 -8.37 0.48 0.48
N ARG A 178 -9.67 0.81 0.41
CA ARG A 178 -10.61 0.59 1.52
C ARG A 178 -10.66 -0.88 1.93
N ASP A 179 -10.79 -1.78 0.96
CA ASP A 179 -10.79 -3.22 1.21
C ASP A 179 -9.42 -3.72 1.71
N ALA A 180 -8.32 -3.16 1.18
CA ALA A 180 -6.97 -3.47 1.64
C ALA A 180 -6.75 -3.06 3.10
N ILE A 181 -7.23 -1.89 3.52
CA ILE A 181 -7.20 -1.46 4.92
C ILE A 181 -7.95 -2.45 5.81
N ASP A 182 -9.15 -2.86 5.40
CA ASP A 182 -9.96 -3.79 6.18
C ASP A 182 -9.26 -5.16 6.30
N ALA A 183 -8.62 -5.65 5.24
CA ALA A 183 -7.84 -6.89 5.25
C ALA A 183 -6.58 -6.80 6.13
N ILE A 184 -5.83 -5.70 6.07
CA ILE A 184 -4.64 -5.47 6.90
C ILE A 184 -5.04 -5.38 8.38
N GLY A 185 -6.13 -4.67 8.70
CA GLY A 185 -6.64 -4.55 10.06
C GLY A 185 -6.96 -5.91 10.70
N VAL A 186 -7.53 -6.85 9.93
CA VAL A 186 -7.76 -8.24 10.39
C VAL A 186 -6.44 -8.95 10.71
N LYS A 187 -5.43 -8.83 9.85
CA LYS A 187 -4.12 -9.47 10.05
C LYS A 187 -3.34 -8.85 11.22
N ILE A 188 -3.45 -7.53 11.43
CA ILE A 188 -2.90 -6.86 12.62
C ILE A 188 -3.51 -7.45 13.89
N LYS A 189 -4.84 -7.54 13.96
CA LYS A 189 -5.54 -8.14 15.13
C LYS A 189 -5.14 -9.59 15.38
N TYR A 190 -4.95 -10.37 14.32
CA TYR A 190 -4.51 -11.76 14.45
C TYR A 190 -3.08 -11.86 15.02
N LEU A 191 -2.16 -10.98 14.61
CA LEU A 191 -0.83 -10.91 15.19
C LEU A 191 -0.87 -10.45 16.65
N GLN A 192 -1.65 -9.42 16.98
CA GLN A 192 -1.85 -8.97 18.36
C GLN A 192 -2.35 -10.12 19.25
N PHE A 193 -3.37 -10.85 18.79
CA PHE A 193 -3.88 -12.04 19.49
C PHE A 193 -2.78 -13.09 19.70
N SER A 194 -1.98 -13.38 18.67
CA SER A 194 -0.89 -14.35 18.74
C SER A 194 0.17 -13.95 19.78
N LEU A 195 0.52 -12.66 19.84
CA LEU A 195 1.46 -12.11 20.83
C LEU A 195 0.90 -12.14 22.25
N VAL A 196 -0.37 -11.78 22.44
CA VAL A 196 -1.05 -11.87 23.75
C VAL A 196 -1.10 -13.30 24.24
N LYS A 197 -1.46 -14.26 23.36
CA LYS A 197 -1.47 -15.68 23.69
C LYS A 197 -0.07 -16.16 24.10
N LEU A 198 0.96 -15.80 23.33
CA LEU A 198 2.35 -16.14 23.64
C LEU A 198 2.78 -15.55 25.00
N ALA A 199 2.35 -14.33 25.32
CA ALA A 199 2.59 -13.70 26.61
C ALA A 199 1.93 -14.49 27.75
N MET A 200 0.66 -14.88 27.60
CA MET A 200 -0.06 -15.67 28.61
C MET A 200 0.60 -17.04 28.86
N GLU A 201 1.05 -17.72 27.80
CA GLU A 201 1.76 -19.01 27.92
C GLU A 201 3.12 -18.89 28.64
N ASN A 202 3.68 -17.69 28.70
CA ASN A 202 4.97 -17.40 29.32
C ASN A 202 4.85 -16.50 30.55
N GLU A 203 3.76 -16.66 31.31
CA GLU A 203 3.53 -15.89 32.52
C GLU A 203 4.65 -16.07 33.56
N GLY A 204 5.07 -14.94 34.15
CA GLY A 204 6.08 -14.90 35.21
C GLY A 204 7.51 -15.11 34.73
N VAL A 205 7.75 -15.29 33.43
CA VAL A 205 9.10 -15.38 32.89
C VAL A 205 9.76 -13.99 32.96
N ILE A 206 10.81 -13.88 33.77
CA ILE A 206 11.64 -12.67 33.87
C ILE A 206 12.78 -12.78 32.86
N VAL A 207 12.96 -11.75 32.06
CA VAL A 207 14.04 -11.61 31.07
C VAL A 207 14.87 -10.35 31.35
N PRO A 208 16.14 -10.29 30.93
CA PRO A 208 16.87 -9.03 30.95
C PRO A 208 16.17 -8.02 30.01
N GLY A 209 15.85 -6.82 30.52
CA GLY A 209 15.55 -5.68 29.65
C GLY A 209 16.82 -5.15 29.01
N TYR A 210 16.72 -4.52 27.84
CA TYR A 210 17.89 -4.01 27.12
C TYR A 210 17.75 -2.53 26.78
N THR A 211 18.83 -1.79 26.99
CA THR A 211 19.04 -0.43 26.47
C THR A 211 20.43 -0.38 25.86
N HIS A 212 20.57 0.11 24.62
CA HIS A 212 21.84 0.02 23.87
C HIS A 212 22.37 -1.42 23.71
N LEU A 213 21.47 -2.41 23.72
CA LEU A 213 21.78 -3.83 23.77
C LEU A 213 22.64 -4.26 24.98
N GLN A 214 22.75 -3.38 25.99
CA GLN A 214 23.28 -3.70 27.30
C GLN A 214 22.14 -4.11 28.22
N ARG A 215 22.39 -5.10 29.09
CA ARG A 215 21.41 -5.54 30.08
C ARG A 215 21.12 -4.40 31.04
N ALA A 216 19.85 -4.06 31.15
CA ALA A 216 19.30 -3.08 32.07
C ALA A 216 18.49 -3.80 33.16
N GLN A 217 17.36 -3.27 33.56
CA GLN A 217 16.53 -3.90 34.60
C GLN A 217 15.87 -5.19 34.09
N PRO A 218 15.68 -6.20 34.96
CA PRO A 218 14.86 -7.36 34.64
C PRO A 218 13.40 -6.92 34.43
N VAL A 219 12.75 -7.49 33.42
CA VAL A 219 11.35 -7.22 33.09
C VAL A 219 10.60 -8.52 32.87
N LEU A 220 9.27 -8.48 32.95
CA LEU A 220 8.44 -9.60 32.51
C LEU A 220 8.52 -9.73 30.99
N LEU A 221 8.72 -10.94 30.48
CA LEU A 221 8.66 -11.22 29.05
C LEU A 221 7.32 -10.78 28.45
N GLN A 222 6.22 -10.97 29.19
CA GLN A 222 4.90 -10.48 28.82
C GLN A 222 4.91 -8.97 28.54
N HIS A 223 5.63 -8.19 29.35
CA HIS A 223 5.68 -6.74 29.18
C HIS A 223 6.36 -6.34 27.86
N LEU A 224 7.41 -7.07 27.45
CA LEU A 224 8.07 -6.85 26.16
C LEU A 224 7.17 -7.27 24.98
N LEU A 225 6.51 -8.42 25.07
CA LEU A 225 5.60 -8.88 24.02
C LEU A 225 4.41 -7.92 23.83
N LEU A 226 3.84 -7.42 24.93
CA LEU A 226 2.76 -6.44 24.89
C LEU A 226 3.20 -5.08 24.35
N ALA A 227 4.49 -4.71 24.46
CA ALA A 227 4.99 -3.49 23.83
C ALA A 227 4.86 -3.50 22.30
N PHE A 228 4.90 -4.68 21.66
CA PHE A 228 4.63 -4.83 20.23
C PHE A 228 3.12 -4.81 19.92
N VAL A 229 2.28 -5.32 20.81
CA VAL A 229 0.81 -5.21 20.70
C VAL A 229 0.38 -3.74 20.67
N GLU A 230 0.96 -2.91 21.52
CA GLU A 230 0.71 -1.46 21.55
C GLU A 230 1.19 -0.74 20.29
N GLN A 231 2.30 -1.17 19.69
CA GLN A 231 2.76 -0.64 18.40
C GLN A 231 1.74 -0.93 17.29
N LEU A 232 1.30 -2.18 17.20
CA LEU A 232 0.32 -2.65 16.24
C LEU A 232 -1.07 -2.00 16.43
N GLU A 233 -1.46 -1.70 17.67
CA GLU A 233 -2.72 -1.02 17.95
C GLU A 233 -2.73 0.40 17.35
N ARG A 234 -1.62 1.13 17.49
CA ARG A 234 -1.48 2.44 16.84
C ARG A 234 -1.47 2.34 15.32
N ASP A 235 -0.94 1.25 14.77
CA ASP A 235 -0.94 1.02 13.32
C ASP A 235 -2.36 0.78 12.79
N ALA A 236 -3.14 -0.05 13.49
CA ALA A 236 -4.56 -0.23 13.20
C ALA A 236 -5.35 1.09 13.28
N GLY A 237 -5.08 1.91 14.32
CA GLY A 237 -5.68 3.23 14.46
C GLY A 237 -5.38 4.16 13.27
N ARG A 238 -4.13 4.22 12.81
CA ARG A 238 -3.73 5.02 11.63
C ARG A 238 -4.46 4.58 10.36
N LEU A 239 -4.57 3.27 10.14
CA LEU A 239 -5.28 2.72 8.99
C LEU A 239 -6.78 3.05 9.05
N LEU A 240 -7.39 2.96 10.23
CA LEU A 240 -8.80 3.33 10.40
C LEU A 240 -9.03 4.82 10.15
N ASP A 241 -8.16 5.70 10.64
CA ASP A 241 -8.26 7.13 10.39
C ASP A 241 -8.08 7.47 8.89
N CYS A 242 -7.11 6.82 8.23
CA CYS A 242 -6.91 6.91 6.78
C CYS A 242 -8.19 6.47 6.03
N ARG A 243 -8.81 5.37 6.47
CA ARG A 243 -10.07 4.86 5.89
C ARG A 243 -11.19 5.90 5.93
N VAL A 244 -11.28 6.70 6.99
CA VAL A 244 -12.31 7.75 7.09
C VAL A 244 -12.07 8.84 6.05
N ARG A 245 -10.82 9.30 5.90
CA ARG A 245 -10.45 10.37 4.95
C ARG A 245 -10.54 9.94 3.48
N LEU A 246 -10.19 8.69 3.16
CA LEU A 246 -10.24 8.21 1.78
C LEU A 246 -11.67 7.97 1.27
N ASN A 247 -12.66 7.82 2.17
CA ASN A 247 -14.01 7.35 1.85
C ASN A 247 -14.93 8.46 1.29
N PHE A 248 -14.45 9.22 0.30
CA PHE A 248 -15.25 10.17 -0.49
C PHE A 248 -15.20 9.81 -1.97
N CYS A 249 -16.34 9.87 -2.65
CA CYS A 249 -16.52 9.37 -4.00
C CYS A 249 -16.07 10.38 -5.07
N PRO A 250 -15.11 10.05 -5.94
CA PRO A 250 -14.69 10.94 -7.04
C PRO A 250 -15.62 10.83 -8.26
N LEU A 251 -16.40 9.75 -8.39
CA LEU A 251 -17.26 9.50 -9.54
C LEU A 251 -18.21 10.68 -9.84
N GLY A 252 -18.30 11.03 -11.12
CA GLY A 252 -19.04 12.20 -11.61
C GLY A 252 -18.19 13.48 -11.72
N ALA A 253 -16.90 13.42 -11.39
CA ALA A 253 -15.94 14.48 -11.69
C ALA A 253 -15.51 14.50 -13.19
N CYS A 254 -15.81 13.41 -13.92
CA CYS A 254 -15.43 13.20 -15.30
C CYS A 254 -13.92 13.43 -15.49
N ALA A 255 -13.51 14.13 -16.55
CA ALA A 255 -12.09 14.33 -16.84
C ALA A 255 -11.41 15.31 -15.87
N LEU A 256 -12.12 16.36 -15.44
CA LEU A 256 -11.67 17.36 -14.44
C LEU A 256 -12.75 18.37 -14.03
N ALA A 257 -13.77 18.60 -14.86
CA ALA A 257 -14.71 19.73 -14.72
C ALA A 257 -16.13 19.30 -14.31
N GLY A 258 -16.32 18.02 -14.00
CA GLY A 258 -17.66 17.43 -13.86
C GLY A 258 -18.37 17.27 -15.21
N THR A 259 -19.70 17.15 -15.14
CA THR A 259 -20.59 16.98 -16.30
C THR A 259 -21.71 18.01 -16.27
N GLY A 260 -22.17 18.43 -17.45
CA GLY A 260 -23.40 19.23 -17.60
C GLY A 260 -24.69 18.39 -17.58
N LEU A 261 -24.58 17.06 -17.56
CA LEU A 261 -25.73 16.15 -17.47
C LEU A 261 -26.22 16.07 -16.01
N PRO A 262 -27.53 15.88 -15.78
CA PRO A 262 -28.11 15.88 -14.43
C PRO A 262 -27.83 14.56 -13.70
N ILE A 263 -26.56 14.28 -13.37
CA ILE A 263 -26.18 13.10 -12.59
C ILE A 263 -26.45 13.30 -11.10
N ASP A 264 -26.68 12.20 -10.38
CA ASP A 264 -26.78 12.19 -8.92
C ASP A 264 -25.55 11.52 -8.31
N ARG A 265 -24.59 12.33 -7.89
CA ARG A 265 -23.34 11.85 -7.27
C ARG A 265 -23.56 11.28 -5.87
N PHE A 266 -24.60 11.71 -5.15
CA PHE A 266 -24.93 11.16 -3.84
C PHE A 266 -25.45 9.73 -4.00
N MET A 267 -26.32 9.49 -4.98
CA MET A 267 -26.80 8.13 -5.29
C MET A 267 -25.67 7.15 -5.58
N THR A 268 -24.65 7.53 -6.36
CA THR A 268 -23.49 6.65 -6.61
C THR A 268 -22.60 6.51 -5.38
N SER A 269 -22.46 7.56 -4.57
CA SER A 269 -21.68 7.51 -3.33
C SER A 269 -22.29 6.52 -2.35
N ASP A 270 -23.60 6.63 -2.12
CA ASP A 270 -24.36 5.75 -1.22
C ASP A 270 -24.32 4.31 -1.70
N ALA A 271 -24.49 4.06 -3.01
CA ALA A 271 -24.45 2.72 -3.59
C ALA A 271 -23.08 2.02 -3.49
N LEU A 272 -22.01 2.79 -3.26
CA LEU A 272 -20.62 2.32 -3.16
C LEU A 272 -20.08 2.42 -1.72
N ASP A 273 -20.95 2.73 -0.75
CA ASP A 273 -20.61 2.94 0.67
C ASP A 273 -19.57 4.05 0.92
N PHE A 274 -19.52 5.06 0.05
CA PHE A 274 -18.77 6.29 0.30
C PHE A 274 -19.56 7.22 1.22
N SER A 275 -18.85 8.03 2.01
CA SER A 275 -19.48 8.96 2.97
C SER A 275 -20.20 10.12 2.27
N ALA A 276 -19.66 10.59 1.14
CA ALA A 276 -20.24 11.64 0.29
C ALA A 276 -19.41 11.77 -1.00
N PRO A 277 -19.90 12.52 -2.00
CA PRO A 277 -19.09 12.92 -3.14
C PRO A 277 -17.93 13.84 -2.74
N MET A 278 -16.79 13.74 -3.42
CA MET A 278 -15.72 14.74 -3.33
C MET A 278 -16.22 16.10 -3.79
N ARG A 279 -15.76 17.18 -3.14
CA ARG A 279 -16.35 18.51 -3.28
C ARG A 279 -15.85 19.30 -4.49
N ASN A 280 -14.71 18.93 -5.05
CA ASN A 280 -14.08 19.62 -6.17
C ASN A 280 -13.67 18.59 -7.23
N SER A 281 -14.02 18.83 -8.49
CA SER A 281 -13.79 17.87 -9.58
C SER A 281 -12.35 17.80 -10.05
N ILE A 282 -11.59 18.91 -9.97
CA ILE A 282 -10.16 18.95 -10.29
C ILE A 282 -9.41 18.11 -9.25
N ASP A 283 -9.69 18.38 -7.97
CA ASP A 283 -9.17 17.62 -6.84
C ASP A 283 -9.51 16.13 -6.95
N ALA A 284 -10.77 15.79 -7.26
CA ALA A 284 -11.24 14.41 -7.36
C ALA A 284 -10.47 13.53 -8.35
N VAL A 285 -9.93 14.11 -9.42
CA VAL A 285 -9.17 13.38 -10.44
C VAL A 285 -7.66 13.46 -10.26
N SER A 286 -7.17 14.42 -9.45
CA SER A 286 -5.75 14.64 -9.20
C SER A 286 -5.26 14.09 -7.85
N ASP A 287 -6.15 13.91 -6.87
CA ASP A 287 -5.81 13.57 -5.49
C ASP A 287 -5.08 12.22 -5.38
N ARG A 288 -3.99 12.20 -4.61
CA ARG A 288 -3.24 11.01 -4.18
C ARG A 288 -2.86 11.05 -2.69
N ASP A 289 -3.43 11.97 -1.93
CA ASP A 289 -3.17 12.08 -0.48
C ASP A 289 -3.60 10.81 0.24
N PHE A 290 -4.75 10.23 -0.15
CA PHE A 290 -5.22 8.96 0.41
C PHE A 290 -4.23 7.80 0.18
N VAL A 291 -3.47 7.84 -0.91
CA VAL A 291 -2.49 6.82 -1.25
C VAL A 291 -1.18 7.04 -0.48
N MET A 292 -0.71 8.28 -0.41
CA MET A 292 0.48 8.65 0.38
C MET A 292 0.28 8.38 1.86
N GLU A 293 -0.91 8.69 2.39
CA GLU A 293 -1.29 8.42 3.77
C GLU A 293 -1.35 6.91 4.05
N PHE A 294 -1.97 6.14 3.16
CA PHE A 294 -2.05 4.68 3.28
C PHE A 294 -0.66 4.03 3.27
N LEU A 295 0.21 4.42 2.32
CA LEU A 295 1.58 3.92 2.26
C LEU A 295 2.41 4.36 3.47
N SER A 296 2.14 5.53 4.04
CA SER A 296 2.77 5.98 5.29
C SER A 296 2.39 5.07 6.47
N ALA A 297 1.11 4.74 6.61
CA ALA A 297 0.64 3.81 7.63
C ALA A 297 1.28 2.41 7.47
N ASN A 298 1.36 1.91 6.22
CA ASN A 298 2.05 0.65 5.92
C ASN A 298 3.54 0.72 6.24
N ALA A 299 4.24 1.80 5.89
CA ALA A 299 5.66 1.96 6.17
C ALA A 299 5.95 1.95 7.68
N ILE A 300 5.13 2.63 8.49
CA ILE A 300 5.26 2.61 9.96
C ILE A 300 5.03 1.19 10.49
N THR A 301 3.99 0.50 10.01
CA THR A 301 3.72 -0.91 10.37
C THR A 301 4.91 -1.80 10.03
N ALA A 302 5.50 -1.64 8.84
CA ALA A 302 6.67 -2.39 8.41
C ALA A 302 7.89 -2.16 9.32
N ILE A 303 8.08 -0.94 9.83
CA ILE A 303 9.14 -0.62 10.79
C ILE A 303 8.88 -1.27 12.15
N HIS A 304 7.64 -1.30 12.65
CA HIS A 304 7.35 -2.03 13.89
C HIS A 304 7.60 -3.54 13.74
N LEU A 305 7.20 -4.12 12.60
CA LEU A 305 7.46 -5.53 12.29
C LEU A 305 8.95 -5.83 12.10
N SER A 306 9.73 -4.91 11.54
CA SER A 306 11.19 -5.09 11.41
C SER A 306 11.89 -5.08 12.77
N ARG A 307 11.41 -4.26 13.73
CA ARG A 307 11.89 -4.27 15.12
C ARG A 307 11.57 -5.58 15.84
N LEU A 308 10.36 -6.12 15.64
CA LEU A 308 10.01 -7.45 16.14
C LEU A 308 10.92 -8.53 15.54
N GLY A 309 11.18 -8.44 14.24
CA GLY A 309 12.10 -9.31 13.54
C GLY A 309 13.53 -9.24 14.10
N GLU A 310 14.05 -8.04 14.35
CA GLU A 310 15.36 -7.83 14.99
C GLU A 310 15.44 -8.55 16.34
N GLU A 311 14.45 -8.35 17.21
CA GLU A 311 14.43 -8.93 18.56
C GLU A 311 14.46 -10.46 18.50
N TRP A 312 13.62 -11.06 17.66
CA TRP A 312 13.54 -12.53 17.56
C TRP A 312 14.73 -13.15 16.85
N VAL A 313 15.30 -12.50 15.83
CA VAL A 313 16.54 -12.96 15.19
C VAL A 313 17.68 -12.94 16.21
N LEU A 314 17.80 -11.86 16.98
CA LEU A 314 18.81 -11.73 18.01
C LEU A 314 18.63 -12.78 19.12
N TRP A 315 17.41 -12.97 19.60
CA TRP A 315 17.12 -13.93 20.67
C TRP A 315 17.26 -15.39 20.24
N ALA A 316 17.16 -15.69 18.95
CA ALA A 316 17.40 -17.02 18.39
C ALA A 316 18.90 -17.33 18.13
N SER A 317 19.79 -16.35 18.29
CA SER A 317 21.24 -16.57 18.20
C SER A 317 21.76 -17.53 19.27
N GLU A 318 22.93 -18.11 19.05
CA GLU A 318 23.60 -18.96 20.05
C GLU A 318 24.04 -18.15 21.29
N GLU A 319 24.44 -16.89 21.07
CA GLU A 319 24.90 -15.98 22.11
C GLU A 319 23.78 -15.69 23.12
N PHE A 320 22.57 -15.36 22.64
CA PHE A 320 21.40 -15.16 23.48
C PHE A 320 20.77 -16.51 23.86
N GLY A 321 20.30 -17.28 22.89
CA GLY A 321 19.63 -18.56 23.05
C GLY A 321 18.32 -18.46 23.83
N PHE A 322 17.65 -17.30 23.77
CA PHE A 322 16.41 -17.05 24.51
C PHE A 322 15.19 -17.64 23.82
N VAL A 323 15.19 -17.65 22.49
CA VAL A 323 14.10 -18.15 21.66
C VAL A 323 14.58 -19.35 20.86
N THR A 324 13.74 -20.38 20.76
CA THR A 324 13.95 -21.51 19.86
C THR A 324 12.76 -21.61 18.92
N PRO A 325 12.93 -21.29 17.62
CA PRO A 325 11.88 -21.49 16.63
C PRO A 325 11.71 -22.98 16.29
N SER A 326 10.47 -23.39 16.02
CA SER A 326 10.17 -24.74 15.53
C SER A 326 10.58 -24.91 14.06
N ASP A 327 10.63 -26.15 13.59
CA ASP A 327 11.01 -26.46 12.20
C ASP A 327 10.02 -25.87 11.18
N LYS A 328 8.77 -25.60 11.59
CA LYS A 328 7.73 -25.00 10.73
C LYS A 328 8.05 -23.55 10.33
N VAL A 329 8.80 -22.86 11.17
CA VAL A 329 9.11 -21.42 11.04
C VAL A 329 10.62 -21.18 11.04
N SER A 330 11.39 -22.22 10.75
CA SER A 330 12.85 -22.18 10.60
C SER A 330 13.25 -22.78 9.26
N THR A 331 14.37 -22.35 8.72
CA THR A 331 15.09 -23.12 7.71
C THR A 331 16.28 -23.83 8.35
N GLY A 332 16.63 -25.00 7.81
CA GLY A 332 17.85 -25.72 8.20
C GLY A 332 19.02 -25.35 7.28
N SER A 333 20.25 -25.55 7.77
CA SER A 333 21.43 -25.54 6.91
C SER A 333 21.67 -26.93 6.33
N SER A 334 21.91 -27.02 5.03
CA SER A 334 22.29 -28.27 4.35
C SER A 334 23.64 -28.83 4.84
N ILE A 335 24.49 -28.00 5.47
CA ILE A 335 25.82 -28.37 5.98
C ILE A 335 25.82 -28.55 7.50
N MET A 336 24.91 -27.88 8.23
CA MET A 336 24.87 -27.86 9.70
C MET A 336 23.46 -28.17 10.21
N PRO A 337 23.11 -29.47 10.40
CA PRO A 337 21.74 -29.90 10.75
C PRO A 337 21.19 -29.31 12.05
N GLN A 338 22.06 -28.92 12.99
CA GLN A 338 21.68 -28.29 14.25
C GLN A 338 21.29 -26.82 14.11
N LYS A 339 21.67 -26.15 13.00
CA LYS A 339 21.45 -24.71 12.82
C LYS A 339 20.03 -24.45 12.33
N LYS A 340 19.21 -23.85 13.20
CA LYS A 340 17.88 -23.32 12.86
C LYS A 340 17.99 -21.82 12.61
N ASN A 341 17.74 -21.40 11.38
CA ASN A 341 17.80 -19.98 11.03
C ASN A 341 16.40 -19.37 11.15
N PRO A 342 16.24 -18.21 11.80
CA PRO A 342 14.99 -17.45 11.84
C PRO A 342 14.74 -16.69 10.52
N ASP A 343 15.00 -17.32 9.37
CA ASP A 343 14.87 -16.73 8.02
C ASP A 343 13.53 -15.99 7.80
N PRO A 344 12.37 -16.50 8.26
CA PRO A 344 11.13 -15.77 8.08
C PRO A 344 11.16 -14.37 8.70
N MET A 345 11.78 -14.22 9.88
CA MET A 345 11.90 -12.92 10.57
C MET A 345 13.00 -12.05 9.99
N GLU A 346 14.07 -12.65 9.46
CA GLU A 346 15.05 -11.92 8.64
C GLU A 346 14.40 -11.32 7.39
N LEU A 347 13.52 -12.09 6.73
CA LEU A 347 12.76 -11.62 5.58
C LEU A 347 11.72 -10.57 5.95
N VAL A 348 11.05 -10.67 7.10
CA VAL A 348 10.17 -9.60 7.62
C VAL A 348 10.97 -8.30 7.74
N ARG A 349 12.14 -8.34 8.39
CA ARG A 349 13.03 -7.18 8.51
C ARG A 349 13.52 -6.67 7.15
N GLY A 350 13.91 -7.54 6.23
CA GLY A 350 14.36 -7.13 4.89
C GLY A 350 13.25 -6.52 4.04
N LYS A 351 12.03 -7.08 4.12
CA LYS A 351 10.86 -6.61 3.37
C LYS A 351 10.36 -5.24 3.83
N SER A 352 10.70 -4.78 5.04
CA SER A 352 10.34 -3.42 5.45
C SER A 352 10.95 -2.34 4.56
N ALA A 353 12.16 -2.58 4.01
CA ALA A 353 12.79 -1.65 3.08
C ALA A 353 11.96 -1.45 1.80
N ARG A 354 11.28 -2.51 1.33
CA ARG A 354 10.43 -2.48 0.15
C ARG A 354 9.20 -1.58 0.37
N VAL A 355 8.49 -1.79 1.48
CA VAL A 355 7.31 -0.99 1.87
C VAL A 355 7.67 0.49 2.07
N VAL A 356 8.83 0.78 2.67
CA VAL A 356 9.33 2.16 2.81
C VAL A 356 9.66 2.75 1.42
N GLY A 357 10.24 1.96 0.53
CA GLY A 357 10.51 2.35 -0.85
C GLY A 357 9.24 2.74 -1.61
N ASP A 358 8.16 1.98 -1.46
CA ASP A 358 6.86 2.28 -2.09
C ASP A 358 6.34 3.67 -1.72
N LEU A 359 6.44 4.04 -0.44
CA LEU A 359 6.07 5.39 0.03
C LEU A 359 6.95 6.47 -0.61
N VAL A 360 8.27 6.26 -0.64
CA VAL A 360 9.21 7.24 -1.21
C VAL A 360 8.95 7.43 -2.71
N THR A 361 8.67 6.35 -3.44
CA THR A 361 8.28 6.38 -4.85
C THR A 361 7.07 7.28 -5.04
N LEU A 362 6.00 7.08 -4.27
CA LEU A 362 4.78 7.85 -4.44
C LEU A 362 4.93 9.33 -4.05
N LEU A 363 5.63 9.62 -2.95
CA LEU A 363 5.95 11.00 -2.54
C LEU A 363 6.71 11.73 -3.65
N THR A 364 7.66 11.05 -4.29
CA THR A 364 8.47 11.61 -5.37
C THR A 364 7.66 11.76 -6.65
N LEU A 365 6.81 10.78 -6.97
CA LEU A 365 5.91 10.80 -8.13
C LEU A 365 4.98 12.03 -8.07
N CYS A 366 4.35 12.28 -6.91
CA CYS A 366 3.38 13.36 -6.77
C CYS A 366 4.02 14.75 -6.72
N LYS A 367 5.32 14.84 -6.41
CA LYS A 367 6.01 16.11 -6.18
C LYS A 367 6.05 16.97 -7.45
N GLY A 368 5.36 18.11 -7.39
CA GLY A 368 5.42 19.13 -8.44
C GLY A 368 4.64 18.81 -9.71
N LEU A 369 3.75 17.81 -9.68
CA LEU A 369 2.80 17.58 -10.78
C LEU A 369 1.80 18.75 -10.88
N PRO A 370 1.54 19.28 -12.09
CA PRO A 370 0.50 20.28 -12.29
C PRO A 370 -0.89 19.66 -12.18
N LEU A 371 -1.91 20.45 -11.83
CA LEU A 371 -3.29 19.98 -11.91
C LEU A 371 -3.75 19.82 -13.37
N ALA A 372 -4.70 18.94 -13.69
CA ALA A 372 -5.44 18.04 -12.80
C ALA A 372 -4.90 16.60 -12.85
N TYR A 373 -5.30 15.81 -13.85
CA TYR A 373 -4.77 14.47 -14.08
C TYR A 373 -3.56 14.51 -15.02
N ASN A 374 -2.51 13.76 -14.69
CA ASN A 374 -1.35 13.53 -15.55
C ASN A 374 -1.11 12.03 -15.65
N ARG A 375 -0.56 11.58 -16.77
CA ARG A 375 -0.33 10.15 -17.04
C ARG A 375 0.68 9.52 -16.08
N ASP A 376 1.56 10.33 -15.48
CA ASP A 376 2.45 9.98 -14.38
C ASP A 376 1.70 9.23 -13.26
N LEU A 377 0.45 9.61 -12.98
CA LEU A 377 -0.40 8.99 -11.97
C LEU A 377 -0.86 7.56 -12.32
N GLN A 378 -0.39 6.97 -13.42
CA GLN A 378 -0.52 5.53 -13.68
C GLN A 378 0.39 4.71 -12.75
N GLU A 379 1.55 5.27 -12.36
CA GLU A 379 2.60 4.65 -11.52
C GLU A 379 2.22 4.53 -10.04
N ASP A 380 1.01 4.94 -9.65
CA ASP A 380 0.52 4.89 -8.27
C ASP A 380 0.14 3.48 -7.79
N LYS A 381 -0.23 2.59 -8.72
CA LYS A 381 -0.83 1.27 -8.43
C LYS A 381 0.18 0.23 -8.01
N GLU A 382 1.28 0.09 -8.76
CA GLU A 382 2.27 -0.96 -8.48
C GLU A 382 2.88 -0.86 -7.08
N PRO A 383 3.34 0.33 -6.60
CA PRO A 383 3.83 0.47 -5.22
C PRO A 383 2.77 0.12 -4.18
N VAL A 384 1.50 0.44 -4.44
CA VAL A 384 0.41 0.14 -3.51
C VAL A 384 0.10 -1.34 -3.45
N PHE A 385 -0.03 -2.00 -4.60
CA PHE A 385 -0.29 -3.43 -4.68
C PHE A 385 0.85 -4.23 -4.04
N ASP A 386 2.09 -3.80 -4.26
CA ASP A 386 3.26 -4.41 -3.68
C ASP A 386 3.36 -4.22 -2.16
N SER A 387 3.11 -3.00 -1.68
CA SER A 387 3.05 -2.66 -0.27
C SER A 387 2.02 -3.51 0.47
N VAL A 388 0.81 -3.63 -0.07
CA VAL A 388 -0.27 -4.45 0.52
C VAL A 388 0.10 -5.92 0.57
N LYS A 389 0.57 -6.48 -0.55
CA LYS A 389 1.01 -7.89 -0.61
C LYS A 389 2.10 -8.16 0.42
N THR A 390 3.04 -7.23 0.54
CA THR A 390 4.19 -7.34 1.45
C THR A 390 3.76 -7.25 2.91
N ILE A 391 2.94 -6.28 3.28
CA ILE A 391 2.44 -6.12 4.67
C ILE A 391 1.59 -7.31 5.11
N LEU A 392 0.66 -7.78 4.27
CA LEU A 392 -0.16 -8.94 4.60
C LEU A 392 0.70 -10.17 4.87
N GLY A 393 1.72 -10.41 4.03
CA GLY A 393 2.68 -11.49 4.23
C GLY A 393 3.55 -11.32 5.48
N MET A 394 4.02 -10.09 5.77
CA MET A 394 4.81 -9.82 6.98
C MET A 394 4.01 -10.06 8.27
N LEU A 395 2.75 -9.62 8.31
CA LEU A 395 1.85 -9.83 9.44
C LEU A 395 1.54 -11.31 9.66
N GLU A 396 1.25 -12.04 8.58
CA GLU A 396 0.97 -13.47 8.62
C GLU A 396 2.18 -14.27 9.10
N VAL A 397 3.36 -14.04 8.51
CA VAL A 397 4.60 -14.70 8.91
C VAL A 397 4.96 -14.40 10.36
N SER A 398 4.81 -13.15 10.80
CA SER A 398 5.09 -12.77 12.20
C SER A 398 4.13 -13.46 13.17
N ALA A 399 2.86 -13.64 12.79
CA ALA A 399 1.87 -14.32 13.62
C ALA A 399 2.17 -15.83 13.70
N GLU A 400 2.49 -16.47 12.57
CA GLU A 400 2.93 -17.86 12.53
C GLU A 400 4.19 -18.07 13.38
N PHE A 401 5.17 -17.17 13.29
CA PHE A 401 6.39 -17.26 14.09
C PHE A 401 6.06 -17.14 15.59
N ALA A 402 5.26 -16.15 16.01
CA ALA A 402 4.81 -16.03 17.42
C ALA A 402 4.17 -17.31 17.96
N GLN A 403 3.40 -18.03 17.15
CA GLN A 403 2.71 -19.26 17.58
C GLN A 403 3.62 -20.49 17.62
N ASN A 404 4.80 -20.41 17.02
CA ASN A 404 5.66 -21.57 16.76
C ASN A 404 7.08 -21.38 17.33
N ILE A 405 7.23 -20.51 18.33
CA ILE A 405 8.47 -20.33 19.10
C ILE A 405 8.30 -20.77 20.55
N THR A 406 9.42 -21.12 21.17
CA THR A 406 9.50 -21.44 22.60
C THR A 406 10.60 -20.61 23.26
N PHE A 407 10.41 -20.25 24.52
CA PHE A 407 11.40 -19.53 25.30
C PHE A 407 12.22 -20.48 26.17
N ASN A 408 13.55 -20.41 26.07
CA ASN A 408 14.46 -21.20 26.88
C ASN A 408 14.61 -20.59 28.28
N ARG A 409 13.70 -20.97 29.19
CA ARG A 409 13.65 -20.45 30.56
C ARG A 409 14.97 -20.64 31.32
N GLU A 410 15.65 -21.77 31.12
CA GLU A 410 16.93 -22.04 31.78
C GLU A 410 18.02 -21.08 31.31
N ARG A 411 18.15 -20.89 29.99
CA ARG A 411 19.12 -19.95 29.39
C ARG A 411 18.85 -18.51 29.82
N ILE A 412 17.58 -18.11 29.80
CA ILE A 412 17.14 -16.78 30.27
C ILE A 412 17.52 -16.60 31.74
N GLN A 413 17.18 -17.55 32.62
CA GLN A 413 17.45 -17.44 34.05
C GLN A 413 18.95 -17.33 34.35
N LYS A 414 19.79 -18.07 33.62
CA LYS A 414 21.26 -17.98 33.74
C LYS A 414 21.82 -16.63 33.29
N SER A 415 21.09 -15.87 32.48
CA SER A 415 21.53 -14.56 31.99
C SER A 415 21.26 -13.42 32.99
N LEU A 416 20.33 -13.60 33.93
CA LEU A 416 19.89 -12.54 34.86
C LEU A 416 20.94 -12.14 35.92
N PRO A 417 21.71 -13.05 36.55
CA PRO A 417 22.68 -12.65 37.58
C PRO A 417 23.85 -11.82 37.03
N ALA A 418 24.13 -11.95 35.73
CA ALA A 418 25.24 -11.28 35.08
C ALA A 418 24.84 -9.85 34.68
N GLY A 419 25.40 -8.85 35.37
CA GLY A 419 25.23 -7.42 35.07
C GLY A 419 24.80 -6.54 36.24
N HIS A 420 24.74 -7.05 37.49
CA HIS A 420 24.28 -6.27 38.66
C HIS A 420 22.90 -5.62 38.45
N LEU A 421 21.97 -6.35 37.82
CA LEU A 421 20.69 -5.82 37.35
C LEU A 421 19.78 -5.33 38.50
N ASP A 422 20.11 -5.69 39.74
CA ASP A 422 19.44 -5.32 40.99
C ASP A 422 20.07 -4.11 41.69
N ALA A 423 21.15 -3.52 41.16
CA ALA A 423 21.81 -2.36 41.76
C ALA A 423 20.84 -1.17 41.93
N THR A 424 19.98 -0.92 40.93
CA THR A 424 18.94 0.11 41.02
C THR A 424 17.90 -0.24 42.09
N THR A 425 17.51 -1.51 42.20
CA THR A 425 16.58 -1.97 43.24
C THR A 425 17.17 -1.77 44.64
N LEU A 426 18.48 -2.01 44.81
CA LEU A 426 19.18 -1.72 46.06
C LEU A 426 19.19 -0.22 46.36
N ALA A 427 19.46 0.62 45.36
CA ALA A 427 19.39 2.07 45.51
C ALA A 427 17.98 2.54 45.91
N ASP A 428 16.93 2.04 45.25
CA ASP A 428 15.53 2.34 45.56
C ASP A 428 15.16 1.91 46.99
N TYR A 429 15.65 0.75 47.42
CA TYR A 429 15.48 0.27 48.79
C TYR A 429 16.14 1.22 49.80
N LEU A 430 17.38 1.66 49.53
CA LEU A 430 18.09 2.60 50.40
C LEU A 430 17.40 3.96 50.45
N VAL A 431 16.89 4.48 49.33
CA VAL A 431 16.09 5.72 49.28
C VAL A 431 14.83 5.58 50.13
N LYS A 432 14.09 4.48 49.99
CA LYS A 432 12.90 4.21 50.81
C LYS A 432 13.24 4.14 52.30
N LYS A 433 14.35 3.49 52.68
CA LYS A 433 14.80 3.41 54.08
C LYS A 433 15.24 4.76 54.64
N ALA A 434 15.98 5.56 53.87
CA ALA A 434 16.37 6.90 54.29
C ALA A 434 15.16 7.83 54.45
N SER A 435 14.13 7.65 53.62
CA SER A 435 12.90 8.45 53.65
C SER A 435 11.86 7.99 54.70
N SER A 436 12.14 6.90 55.44
CA SER A 436 11.25 6.35 56.48
C SER A 436 11.84 6.46 57.90
N VAL A 437 12.90 7.27 58.06
CA VAL A 437 13.43 7.70 59.36
C VAL A 437 12.89 9.11 59.63
N ASP A 438 11.72 9.17 60.25
CA ASP A 438 11.20 10.31 61.04
C ASP A 438 10.74 9.77 62.40
#